data_AF-Q09C58-F1
#
_entry.id   AF-Q09C58-F1
#
_cell.length_a   1.000
_cell.length_b   1.000
_cell.length_c   1.000
_cell.angle_alpha   90.00
_cell.angle_beta   90.00
_cell.angle_gamma   90.00
#
_symmetry.space_group_name_H-M   'P 1'
#
loop_
_entity.id
_entity.type
_entity.pdbx_description
1 polymer ?
#
loop_
_entity_poly.entity_id
_entity_poly.type
_entity_poly.pdbx_seq_one_letter_code
_entity_poly.pdbx_strand_id
1 'polypeptide(L)'
;MVLSGCSAGHSNTRVKEEWLARVPEEQLGSVREAQTQRLQANDAIVRADVEIRDAERALEVVRREEAAARLRKEAEEASVKAAEAQGQRDHIREAQASLKAAQGMQGAAKAQVAWREHVVETKKALKKLREREAEVANAELALAEYQALKRSGDVRADGLSEADFNSSVAKARGRLASAQKQVENDRKQERQARAQWENLRNQAQGYGGSGRE
;
A
#
# COMPACT_ATOMS: atom_id res chain seq x y z
N MET A 1 31.64 -16.87 -40.07
CA MET A 1 30.47 -16.40 -39.29
C MET A 1 31.00 -15.54 -38.15
N VAL A 2 30.81 -14.23 -38.26
CA VAL A 2 31.30 -13.26 -37.27
C VAL A 2 30.28 -13.20 -36.13
N LEU A 3 30.73 -13.57 -34.93
CA LEU A 3 30.01 -13.37 -33.68
C LEU A 3 30.07 -11.88 -33.34
N SER A 4 29.01 -11.13 -33.65
CA SER A 4 28.81 -9.78 -33.12
C SER A 4 28.50 -9.87 -31.63
N GLY A 5 29.47 -9.48 -30.82
CA GLY A 5 29.29 -9.27 -29.38
C GLY A 5 28.35 -8.11 -29.12
N CYS A 6 27.22 -8.40 -28.47
CA CYS A 6 26.42 -7.40 -27.77
C CYS A 6 27.26 -6.85 -26.61
N SER A 7 27.95 -5.73 -26.81
CA SER A 7 28.47 -4.96 -25.70
C SER A 7 27.28 -4.43 -24.91
N ALA A 8 27.05 -5.01 -23.73
CA ALA A 8 26.20 -4.42 -22.71
C ALA A 8 26.92 -3.15 -22.21
N GLY A 9 26.83 -2.08 -23.02
CA GLY A 9 27.26 -0.75 -22.63
C GLY A 9 26.51 -0.37 -21.37
N HIS A 10 27.21 -0.31 -20.25
CA HIS A 10 26.67 0.25 -19.02
C HIS A 10 26.38 1.73 -19.31
N SER A 11 25.10 2.06 -19.51
CA SER A 11 24.63 3.43 -19.60
C SER A 11 25.07 4.17 -18.33
N ASN A 12 26.03 5.08 -18.44
CA ASN A 12 26.61 5.77 -17.30
C ASN A 12 25.77 7.00 -16.96
N THR A 13 24.69 6.82 -16.20
CA THR A 13 23.81 7.91 -15.75
C THR A 13 24.22 8.45 -14.37
N ARG A 14 25.51 8.39 -14.02
CA ARG A 14 26.01 8.80 -12.70
C ARG A 14 26.91 10.02 -12.84
N VAL A 15 26.45 11.15 -12.32
CA VAL A 15 27.28 12.33 -12.10
C VAL A 15 27.92 12.20 -10.72
N LYS A 16 29.22 12.50 -10.61
CA LYS A 16 29.90 12.55 -9.30
C LYS A 16 29.69 13.92 -8.67
N GLU A 17 29.37 13.97 -7.38
CA GLU A 17 29.13 15.20 -6.64
C GLU A 17 30.32 16.18 -6.70
N GLU A 18 31.55 15.65 -6.69
CA GLU A 18 32.80 16.42 -6.85
C GLU A 18 32.87 17.23 -8.17
N TRP A 19 32.12 16.84 -9.19
CA TRP A 19 32.09 17.55 -10.46
C TRP A 19 31.24 18.82 -10.36
N LEU A 20 30.21 18.80 -9.51
CA LEU A 20 29.31 19.93 -9.30
C LEU A 20 29.97 21.07 -8.51
N ALA A 21 31.05 20.80 -7.77
CA ALA A 21 31.78 21.81 -7.00
C ALA A 21 32.40 22.93 -7.85
N ARG A 22 32.51 22.74 -9.17
CA ARG A 22 33.05 23.73 -10.12
C ARG A 22 31.96 24.50 -10.86
N VAL A 23 30.70 24.10 -10.71
CA VAL A 23 29.56 24.73 -11.37
C VAL A 23 29.20 26.01 -10.62
N PRO A 24 29.07 27.17 -11.31
CA PRO A 24 28.64 28.41 -10.67
C PRO A 24 27.29 28.26 -9.98
N GLU A 25 27.12 28.92 -8.83
CA GLU A 25 25.91 28.80 -8.03
C GLU A 25 24.64 29.18 -8.79
N GLU A 26 24.71 30.15 -9.71
CA GLU A 26 23.54 30.56 -10.51
C GLU A 26 23.02 29.44 -11.42
N GLN A 27 23.87 28.46 -11.75
CA GLN A 27 23.54 27.35 -12.65
C GLN A 27 23.05 26.09 -11.91
N LEU A 28 23.11 26.09 -10.57
CA LEU A 28 22.70 24.98 -9.70
C LEU A 28 21.22 25.02 -9.27
N GLY A 29 20.46 26.04 -9.68
CA GLY A 29 19.05 26.20 -9.29
C GLY A 29 18.20 24.93 -9.53
N SER A 30 18.28 24.36 -10.73
CA SER A 30 17.55 23.12 -11.09
C SER A 30 18.02 21.89 -10.30
N VAL A 31 19.30 21.85 -9.93
CA VAL A 31 19.86 20.75 -9.12
C VAL A 31 19.33 20.83 -7.69
N ARG A 32 19.32 22.02 -7.09
CA ARG A 32 18.78 22.25 -5.73
C ARG A 32 17.28 21.92 -5.66
N GLU A 33 16.52 22.27 -6.69
CA GLU A 33 15.10 21.90 -6.79
C GLU A 33 14.92 20.38 -6.83
N ALA A 34 15.66 19.68 -7.71
CA ALA A 34 15.58 18.23 -7.81
C ALA A 34 16.06 17.51 -6.52
N GLN A 35 17.05 18.04 -5.82
CA GLN A 35 17.47 17.56 -4.49
C GLN A 35 16.34 17.68 -3.46
N THR A 36 15.61 18.81 -3.48
CA THR A 36 14.44 19.01 -2.61
C THR A 36 13.34 18.01 -2.91
N GLN A 37 13.03 17.78 -4.19
CA GLN A 37 12.04 16.78 -4.62
C GLN A 37 12.45 15.36 -4.18
N ARG A 38 13.73 14.99 -4.31
CA ARG A 38 14.26 13.72 -3.81
C ARG A 38 14.06 13.55 -2.30
N LEU A 39 14.36 14.60 -1.52
CA LEU A 39 14.16 14.57 -0.07
C LEU A 39 12.68 14.36 0.29
N GLN A 40 11.78 15.13 -0.34
CA GLN A 40 10.34 14.98 -0.14
C GLN A 40 9.83 13.57 -0.50
N ALA A 41 10.35 12.98 -1.58
CA ALA A 41 9.99 11.63 -1.98
C ALA A 41 10.46 10.57 -0.96
N ASN A 42 11.66 10.72 -0.41
CA ASN A 42 12.17 9.82 0.64
C ASN A 42 11.38 9.96 1.95
N ASP A 43 11.03 11.19 2.35
CA ASP A 43 10.18 11.43 3.52
C ASP A 43 8.80 10.77 3.35
N ALA A 44 8.25 10.78 2.13
CA ALA A 44 6.98 10.13 1.83
C ALA A 44 7.06 8.60 2.00
N ILE A 45 8.19 7.96 1.69
CA ILE A 45 8.40 6.52 1.93
C ILE A 45 8.36 6.23 3.44
N VAL A 46 9.05 7.04 4.25
CA VAL A 46 9.08 6.86 5.71
C VAL A 46 7.68 7.02 6.31
N ARG A 47 6.91 8.00 5.86
CA ARG A 47 5.51 8.17 6.28
C ARG A 47 4.66 6.97 5.89
N ALA A 48 4.83 6.44 4.67
CA ALA A 48 4.11 5.25 4.22
C ALA A 48 4.43 4.01 5.07
N ASP A 49 5.66 3.87 5.58
CA ASP A 49 6.02 2.80 6.52
C ASP A 49 5.26 2.89 7.86
N VAL A 50 5.08 4.11 8.38
CA VAL A 50 4.27 4.33 9.59
C VAL A 50 2.81 3.98 9.31
N GLU A 51 2.27 4.39 8.17
CA GLU A 51 0.89 4.07 7.79
C GLU A 51 0.64 2.56 7.64
N ILE A 52 1.62 1.79 7.15
CA ILE A 52 1.54 0.33 7.09
C ILE A 52 1.45 -0.25 8.50
N ARG A 53 2.33 0.18 9.42
CA ARG A 53 2.31 -0.30 10.81
C ARG A 53 1.00 0.04 11.52
N ASP A 54 0.44 1.22 11.27
CA ASP A 54 -0.87 1.61 11.78
C ASP A 54 -1.98 0.69 11.26
N ALA A 55 -1.96 0.38 9.95
CA ALA A 55 -2.91 -0.53 9.34
C ALA A 55 -2.78 -1.97 9.87
N GLU A 56 -1.54 -2.45 10.08
CA GLU A 56 -1.27 -3.77 10.65
C GLU A 56 -1.73 -3.89 12.11
N ARG A 57 -1.51 -2.85 12.93
CA ARG A 57 -2.05 -2.80 14.29
C ARG A 57 -3.57 -2.82 14.31
N ALA A 58 -4.22 -2.05 13.43
CA ALA A 58 -5.67 -2.07 13.29
C ALA A 58 -6.18 -3.46 12.83
N LEU A 59 -5.47 -4.13 11.93
CA LEU A 59 -5.76 -5.50 11.51
C LEU A 59 -5.65 -6.49 12.69
N GLU A 60 -4.64 -6.34 13.54
CA GLU A 60 -4.48 -7.19 14.72
C GLU A 60 -5.66 -7.05 15.70
N VAL A 61 -6.11 -5.82 15.94
CA VAL A 61 -7.29 -5.55 16.79
C VAL A 61 -8.51 -6.30 16.26
N VAL A 62 -8.81 -6.17 14.96
CA VAL A 62 -10.00 -6.83 14.40
C VAL A 62 -9.87 -8.35 14.34
N ARG A 63 -8.65 -8.90 14.25
CA ARG A 63 -8.42 -10.35 14.37
C ARG A 63 -8.74 -10.87 15.78
N ARG A 64 -8.43 -10.08 16.81
CA ARG A 64 -8.81 -10.41 18.20
C ARG A 64 -10.32 -10.31 18.39
N GLU A 65 -10.98 -9.33 17.76
CA GLU A 65 -12.45 -9.21 17.75
C GLU A 65 -13.11 -10.40 17.04
N GLU A 66 -12.57 -10.86 15.91
CA GLU A 66 -13.07 -12.07 15.22
C GLU A 66 -12.94 -13.31 16.10
N ALA A 67 -11.82 -13.48 16.79
CA ALA A 67 -11.63 -14.59 17.71
C ALA A 67 -12.64 -14.54 18.87
N ALA A 68 -12.92 -13.36 19.42
CA ALA A 68 -13.95 -13.18 20.45
C ALA A 68 -15.36 -13.49 19.93
N ALA A 69 -15.69 -13.05 18.71
CA ALA A 69 -16.96 -13.37 18.06
C ALA A 69 -17.11 -14.88 17.80
N ARG A 70 -16.02 -15.56 17.44
CA ARG A 70 -15.99 -17.02 17.29
C ARG A 70 -16.25 -17.74 18.62
N LEU A 71 -15.58 -17.33 19.70
CA LEU A 71 -15.83 -17.89 21.04
C LEU A 71 -17.27 -17.67 21.49
N ARG A 72 -17.86 -16.50 21.19
CA ARG A 72 -19.27 -16.24 21.47
C ARG A 72 -20.19 -17.20 20.71
N LYS A 73 -19.93 -17.43 19.41
CA LYS A 73 -20.69 -18.39 18.62
C LYS A 73 -20.59 -19.80 19.22
N GLU A 74 -19.40 -20.25 19.62
CA GLU A 74 -19.19 -21.55 20.26
C GLU A 74 -19.96 -21.67 21.59
N ALA A 75 -20.01 -20.60 22.38
CA ALA A 75 -20.81 -20.55 23.60
C ALA A 75 -22.31 -20.70 23.31
N GLU A 76 -22.85 -20.01 22.29
CA GLU A 76 -24.25 -20.15 21.90
C GLU A 76 -24.57 -21.55 21.33
N GLU A 77 -23.62 -22.18 20.64
CA GLU A 77 -23.77 -23.59 20.21
C GLU A 77 -23.89 -24.53 21.41
N ALA A 78 -23.14 -24.29 22.49
CA ALA A 78 -23.28 -25.04 23.74
C ALA A 78 -24.62 -24.74 24.44
N SER A 79 -25.09 -23.50 24.44
CA SER A 79 -26.41 -23.11 24.98
C SER A 79 -27.55 -23.83 24.27
N VAL A 80 -27.50 -23.96 22.94
CA VAL A 80 -28.50 -24.72 22.18
C VAL A 80 -28.51 -26.19 22.60
N LYS A 81 -27.35 -26.84 22.68
CA LYS A 81 -27.24 -28.24 23.13
C LYS A 81 -27.79 -28.44 24.55
N ALA A 82 -27.53 -27.49 25.45
CA ALA A 82 -28.04 -27.52 26.81
C ALA A 82 -29.58 -27.37 26.85
N ALA A 83 -30.14 -26.45 26.06
CA ALA A 83 -31.58 -26.26 25.95
C ALA A 83 -32.28 -27.49 25.35
N GLU A 84 -31.65 -28.12 24.34
CA GLU A 84 -32.13 -29.37 23.72
C GLU A 84 -32.18 -30.51 24.74
N ALA A 85 -31.14 -30.65 25.57
CA ALA A 85 -31.09 -31.67 26.62
C ALA A 85 -32.17 -31.47 27.70
N GLN A 86 -32.59 -30.22 27.97
CA GLN A 86 -33.66 -29.90 28.92
C GLN A 86 -35.07 -30.09 28.33
N GLY A 87 -35.20 -30.20 27.00
CA GLY A 87 -36.47 -30.48 26.32
C GLY A 87 -37.50 -29.34 26.34
N GLN A 88 -37.12 -28.14 26.79
CA GLN A 88 -38.01 -26.98 26.87
C GLN A 88 -38.02 -26.22 25.53
N ARG A 89 -39.14 -26.30 24.80
CA ARG A 89 -39.27 -25.76 23.43
C ARG A 89 -38.94 -24.28 23.33
N ASP A 90 -39.37 -23.47 24.30
CA ASP A 90 -39.13 -22.02 24.28
C ASP A 90 -37.65 -21.69 24.46
N HIS A 91 -36.96 -22.36 25.39
CA HIS A 91 -35.52 -22.19 25.60
C HIS A 91 -34.70 -22.63 24.37
N ILE A 92 -35.10 -23.70 23.69
CA ILE A 92 -34.46 -24.13 22.44
C ILE A 92 -34.58 -23.04 21.38
N ARG A 93 -35.78 -22.46 21.23
CA ARG A 93 -36.03 -21.39 20.24
C ARG A 93 -35.21 -20.14 20.54
N GLU A 94 -35.13 -19.72 21.80
CA GLU A 94 -34.33 -18.57 22.23
C GLU A 94 -32.82 -18.79 22.02
N ALA A 95 -32.32 -19.98 22.38
CA ALA A 95 -30.92 -20.34 22.15
C ALA A 95 -30.58 -20.39 20.66
N GLN A 96 -31.47 -20.94 19.82
CA GLN A 96 -31.29 -20.96 18.36
C GLN A 96 -31.29 -19.55 17.75
N ALA A 97 -32.14 -18.65 18.24
CA ALA A 97 -32.14 -17.24 17.82
C ALA A 97 -30.83 -16.54 18.20
N SER A 98 -30.34 -16.77 19.42
CA SER A 98 -29.08 -16.22 19.93
C SER A 98 -27.88 -16.75 19.13
N LEU A 99 -27.86 -18.05 18.82
CA LEU A 99 -26.85 -18.65 17.95
C LEU A 99 -26.86 -18.03 16.55
N LYS A 100 -28.03 -17.84 15.94
CA LYS A 100 -28.14 -17.18 14.63
C LYS A 100 -27.59 -15.75 14.65
N ALA A 101 -27.87 -14.99 15.71
CA ALA A 101 -27.31 -13.66 15.88
C ALA A 101 -25.77 -13.70 16.02
N ALA A 102 -25.24 -14.62 16.83
CA ALA A 102 -23.79 -14.80 17.01
C ALA A 102 -23.09 -15.24 15.72
N GLN A 103 -23.71 -16.11 14.91
CA GLN A 103 -23.23 -16.48 13.58
C GLN A 103 -23.14 -15.27 12.64
N GLY A 104 -24.16 -14.41 12.63
CA GLY A 104 -24.15 -13.16 11.86
C GLY A 104 -23.02 -12.22 12.29
N MET A 105 -22.82 -12.04 13.61
CA MET A 105 -21.73 -11.23 14.15
C MET A 105 -20.35 -11.79 13.79
N GLN A 106 -20.16 -13.11 13.88
CA GLN A 106 -18.91 -13.76 13.49
C GLN A 106 -18.63 -13.60 11.99
N GLY A 107 -19.66 -13.73 11.14
CA GLY A 107 -19.55 -13.46 9.71
C GLY A 107 -19.14 -12.02 9.40
N ALA A 108 -19.72 -11.04 10.09
CA ALA A 108 -19.34 -9.65 9.97
C ALA A 108 -17.90 -9.40 10.45
N ALA A 109 -17.50 -9.96 11.60
CA ALA A 109 -16.13 -9.81 12.12
C ALA A 109 -15.09 -10.43 11.16
N LYS A 110 -15.38 -11.60 10.58
CA LYS A 110 -14.52 -12.22 9.56
C LYS A 110 -14.38 -11.34 8.31
N ALA A 111 -15.48 -10.74 7.84
CA ALA A 111 -15.43 -9.81 6.71
C ALA A 111 -14.66 -8.52 7.05
N GLN A 112 -14.70 -8.05 8.30
CA GLN A 112 -13.91 -6.93 8.77
C GLN A 112 -12.41 -7.23 8.70
N VAL A 113 -12.00 -8.43 9.11
CA VAL A 113 -10.60 -8.90 8.99
C VAL A 113 -10.17 -8.87 7.52
N ALA A 114 -10.95 -9.48 6.62
CA ALA A 114 -10.64 -9.49 5.18
C ALA A 114 -10.53 -8.08 4.59
N TRP A 115 -11.42 -7.16 4.96
CA TRP A 115 -11.30 -5.76 4.55
C TRP A 115 -10.01 -5.12 5.07
N ARG A 116 -9.66 -5.30 6.34
CA ARG A 116 -8.43 -4.75 6.92
C ARG A 116 -7.17 -5.34 6.32
N GLU A 117 -7.20 -6.60 5.88
CA GLU A 117 -6.10 -7.20 5.10
C GLU A 117 -5.91 -6.45 3.78
N HIS A 118 -6.99 -6.16 3.04
CA HIS A 118 -6.91 -5.35 1.84
C HIS A 118 -6.43 -3.92 2.12
N VAL A 119 -6.79 -3.30 3.24
CA VAL A 119 -6.24 -1.99 3.65
C VAL A 119 -4.72 -2.06 3.79
N VAL A 120 -4.19 -3.09 4.46
CA VAL A 120 -2.74 -3.29 4.61
C VAL A 120 -2.07 -3.44 3.24
N GLU A 121 -2.63 -4.24 2.33
CA GLU A 121 -2.09 -4.40 0.98
C GLU A 121 -2.13 -3.10 0.16
N THR A 122 -3.22 -2.32 0.22
CA THR A 122 -3.29 -0.98 -0.38
C THR A 122 -2.19 -0.06 0.17
N LYS A 123 -1.91 -0.10 1.49
CA LYS A 123 -0.84 0.70 2.10
C LYS A 123 0.55 0.27 1.65
N LYS A 124 0.80 -1.03 1.52
CA LYS A 124 2.04 -1.55 0.92
C LYS A 124 2.21 -1.13 -0.54
N ALA A 125 1.14 -1.19 -1.33
CA ALA A 125 1.15 -0.71 -2.72
C ALA A 125 1.41 0.80 -2.81
N LEU A 126 0.84 1.60 -1.89
CA LEU A 126 1.12 3.03 -1.79
C LEU A 126 2.57 3.31 -1.42
N LYS A 127 3.18 2.55 -0.50
CA LYS A 127 4.63 2.66 -0.24
C LYS A 127 5.44 2.38 -1.50
N LYS A 128 5.12 1.29 -2.22
CA LYS A 128 5.78 0.97 -3.49
C LYS A 128 5.63 2.08 -4.52
N LEU A 129 4.48 2.76 -4.57
CA LEU A 129 4.28 3.95 -5.39
C LEU A 129 5.26 5.07 -4.99
N ARG A 130 5.43 5.36 -3.70
CA ARG A 130 6.39 6.37 -3.20
C ARG A 130 7.84 6.01 -3.50
N GLU A 131 8.19 4.72 -3.43
CA GLU A 131 9.49 4.25 -3.88
C GLU A 131 9.72 4.53 -5.38
N ARG A 132 8.68 4.40 -6.22
CA ARG A 132 8.78 4.77 -7.65
C ARG A 132 8.83 6.27 -7.88
N GLU A 133 8.14 7.07 -7.07
CA GLU A 133 8.28 8.54 -7.10
C GLU A 133 9.72 8.95 -6.75
N ALA A 134 10.34 8.31 -5.75
CA ALA A 134 11.74 8.53 -5.42
C ALA A 134 12.70 8.08 -6.53
N GLU A 135 12.41 6.98 -7.23
CA GLU A 135 13.18 6.58 -8.42
C GLU A 135 13.12 7.63 -9.54
N VAL A 136 11.95 8.23 -9.77
CA VAL A 136 11.79 9.33 -10.74
C VAL A 136 12.59 10.55 -10.29
N ALA A 137 12.44 10.99 -9.04
CA ALA A 137 13.18 12.13 -8.50
C ALA A 137 14.71 11.93 -8.55
N ASN A 138 15.19 10.72 -8.30
CA ASN A 138 16.61 10.37 -8.45
C ASN A 138 17.09 10.46 -9.90
N ALA A 139 16.30 9.98 -10.86
CA ALA A 139 16.64 10.07 -12.28
C ALA A 139 16.62 11.51 -12.79
N GLU A 140 15.65 12.32 -12.33
CA GLU A 140 15.53 13.74 -12.67
C GLU A 140 16.66 14.56 -12.05
N LEU A 141 17.07 14.26 -10.81
CA LEU A 141 18.27 14.85 -10.22
C LEU A 141 19.51 14.55 -11.05
N ALA A 142 19.73 13.29 -11.42
CA ALA A 142 20.89 12.92 -12.24
C ALA A 142 20.91 13.65 -13.60
N LEU A 143 19.74 13.82 -14.23
CA LEU A 143 19.61 14.61 -15.47
C LEU A 143 19.92 16.10 -15.22
N ALA A 144 19.41 16.68 -14.13
CA ALA A 144 19.66 18.07 -13.77
C ALA A 144 21.14 18.35 -13.48
N GLU A 145 21.82 17.43 -12.78
CA GLU A 145 23.26 17.48 -12.50
C GLU A 145 24.06 17.43 -13.80
N TYR A 146 23.70 16.53 -14.73
CA TYR A 146 24.33 16.45 -16.05
C TYR A 146 24.13 17.74 -16.85
N GLN A 147 22.92 18.28 -16.88
CA GLN A 147 22.62 19.54 -17.58
C GLN A 147 23.39 20.73 -16.98
N ALA A 148 23.55 20.77 -15.66
CA ALA A 148 24.33 21.81 -15.00
C ALA A 148 25.82 21.74 -15.41
N LEU A 149 26.41 20.54 -15.44
CA LEU A 149 27.78 20.35 -15.92
C LEU A 149 27.94 20.76 -17.39
N LYS A 150 27.02 20.34 -18.25
CA LYS A 150 27.02 20.69 -19.69
C LYS A 150 26.93 22.21 -19.90
N ARG A 151 26.09 22.91 -19.13
CA ARG A 151 25.98 24.39 -19.18
C ARG A 151 27.23 25.09 -18.68
N SER A 152 27.90 24.52 -17.67
CA SER A 152 29.15 25.08 -17.12
C SER A 152 30.36 24.89 -18.03
N GLY A 153 30.25 24.07 -19.09
CA GLY A 153 31.34 23.74 -19.99
C GLY A 153 32.33 22.72 -19.43
N ASP A 154 31.93 21.90 -18.45
CA ASP A 154 32.79 20.85 -17.92
C ASP A 154 32.96 19.71 -18.95
N VAL A 155 34.18 19.52 -19.43
CA VAL A 155 34.56 18.51 -20.45
C VAL A 155 34.24 17.06 -20.03
N ARG A 156 34.03 16.80 -18.75
CA ARG A 156 33.62 15.46 -18.27
C ARG A 156 32.18 15.15 -18.64
N ALA A 157 31.36 16.17 -18.88
CA ALA A 157 30.00 15.99 -19.37
C ALA A 157 29.97 15.45 -20.81
N ASP A 158 31.00 15.72 -21.62
CA ASP A 158 31.07 15.27 -23.02
C ASP A 158 31.18 13.74 -23.15
N GLY A 159 31.70 13.07 -22.11
CA GLY A 159 31.76 11.61 -22.02
C GLY A 159 30.44 10.97 -21.57
N LEU A 160 29.40 11.76 -21.28
CA LEU A 160 28.10 11.30 -20.83
C LEU A 160 27.04 11.47 -21.92
N SER A 161 26.11 10.51 -22.00
CA SER A 161 25.03 10.50 -22.99
C SER A 161 23.76 11.11 -22.39
N GLU A 162 23.32 12.26 -22.93
CA GLU A 162 22.01 12.85 -22.58
C GLU A 162 20.85 11.88 -22.83
N ALA A 163 20.96 11.07 -23.89
CA ALA A 163 19.96 10.06 -24.23
C ALA A 163 19.83 8.99 -23.13
N ASP A 164 20.93 8.66 -22.44
CA ASP A 164 20.92 7.68 -21.35
C ASP A 164 20.17 8.23 -20.12
N PHE A 165 20.38 9.51 -19.76
CA PHE A 165 19.64 10.16 -18.68
C PHE A 165 18.15 10.26 -19.00
N ASN A 166 17.80 10.71 -20.21
CA ASN A 166 16.41 10.78 -20.66
C ASN A 166 15.74 9.39 -20.68
N SER A 167 16.47 8.35 -21.11
CA SER A 167 16.00 6.96 -21.06
C SER A 167 15.75 6.50 -19.62
N SER A 168 16.64 6.85 -18.68
CA SER A 168 16.48 6.54 -17.27
C SER A 168 15.23 7.17 -16.67
N VAL A 169 15.00 8.47 -16.93
CA VAL A 169 13.78 9.17 -16.50
C VAL A 169 12.54 8.52 -17.09
N ALA A 170 12.54 8.21 -18.40
CA ALA A 170 11.42 7.55 -19.06
C ALA A 170 11.11 6.17 -18.44
N LYS A 171 12.14 5.35 -18.17
CA LYS A 171 12.00 4.05 -17.50
C LYS A 171 11.46 4.19 -16.08
N ALA A 172 11.92 5.18 -15.31
CA ALA A 172 11.42 5.45 -13.97
C ALA A 172 9.94 5.84 -14.00
N ARG A 173 9.55 6.76 -14.89
CA ARG A 173 8.14 7.18 -15.08
C ARG A 173 7.24 6.03 -15.54
N GLY A 174 7.75 5.14 -16.39
CA GLY A 174 7.02 3.93 -16.78
C GLY A 174 6.72 3.02 -15.59
N ARG A 175 7.70 2.78 -14.71
CA ARG A 175 7.50 2.00 -13.47
C ARG A 175 6.55 2.69 -12.50
N LEU A 176 6.60 4.02 -12.39
CA LEU A 176 5.65 4.81 -11.60
C LEU A 176 4.21 4.61 -12.10
N ALA A 177 3.98 4.72 -13.40
CA ALA A 177 2.65 4.51 -14.00
C ALA A 177 2.10 3.09 -13.74
N SER A 178 2.96 2.06 -13.80
CA SER A 178 2.56 0.70 -13.42
C SER A 178 2.18 0.58 -11.94
N ALA A 179 2.92 1.25 -11.05
CA ALA A 179 2.60 1.26 -9.61
C ALA A 179 1.29 2.01 -9.31
N GLN A 180 0.98 3.09 -10.05
CA GLN A 180 -0.29 3.81 -9.93
C GLN A 180 -1.48 2.88 -10.25
N LYS A 181 -1.40 2.14 -11.36
CA LYS A 181 -2.43 1.15 -11.74
C LYS A 181 -2.62 0.07 -10.66
N GLN A 182 -1.53 -0.38 -10.03
CA GLN A 182 -1.61 -1.35 -8.94
C GLN A 182 -2.37 -0.78 -7.74
N VAL A 183 -2.04 0.44 -7.30
CA VAL A 183 -2.75 1.11 -6.20
C VAL A 183 -4.24 1.28 -6.50
N GLU A 184 -4.60 1.61 -7.74
CA GLU A 184 -6.01 1.71 -8.15
C GLU A 184 -6.76 0.38 -8.05
N ASN A 185 -6.12 -0.72 -8.47
CA ASN A 185 -6.68 -2.06 -8.36
C ASN A 185 -6.85 -2.48 -6.88
N ASP A 186 -5.85 -2.24 -6.05
CA ASP A 186 -5.90 -2.61 -4.62
C ASP A 186 -6.98 -1.79 -3.88
N ARG A 187 -7.08 -0.49 -4.19
CA ARG A 187 -8.17 0.36 -3.68
C ARG A 187 -9.56 -0.11 -4.12
N LYS A 188 -9.69 -0.70 -5.31
CA LYS A 188 -10.96 -1.27 -5.76
C LYS A 188 -11.34 -2.50 -4.93
N GLN A 189 -10.39 -3.40 -4.69
CA GLN A 189 -10.61 -4.58 -3.85
C GLN A 189 -10.93 -4.18 -2.41
N GLU A 190 -10.21 -3.21 -1.85
CA GLU A 190 -10.47 -2.66 -0.52
C GLU A 190 -11.91 -2.12 -0.39
N ARG A 191 -12.39 -1.34 -1.37
CA ARG A 191 -13.77 -0.84 -1.38
C ARG A 191 -14.81 -1.95 -1.46
N GLN A 192 -14.56 -2.98 -2.26
CA GLN A 192 -15.46 -4.14 -2.36
C GLN A 192 -15.53 -4.91 -1.04
N ALA A 193 -14.39 -5.19 -0.42
CA ALA A 193 -14.33 -5.85 0.88
C ALA A 193 -15.00 -5.03 1.98
N ARG A 194 -14.80 -3.70 1.97
CA ARG A 194 -15.49 -2.78 2.88
C ARG A 194 -17.01 -2.86 2.73
N ALA A 195 -17.52 -2.79 1.50
CA ALA A 195 -18.96 -2.87 1.24
C ALA A 195 -19.54 -4.22 1.70
N GLN A 196 -18.82 -5.32 1.50
CA GLN A 196 -19.23 -6.64 2.00
C GLN A 196 -19.30 -6.67 3.53
N TRP A 197 -18.29 -6.13 4.21
CA TRP A 197 -18.30 -6.01 5.67
C TRP A 197 -19.46 -5.15 6.17
N GLU A 198 -19.69 -3.98 5.58
CA GLU A 198 -20.79 -3.08 5.95
C GLU A 198 -22.16 -3.77 5.77
N ASN A 199 -22.35 -4.51 4.67
CA ASN A 199 -23.56 -5.29 4.44
C ASN A 199 -23.79 -6.36 5.52
N LEU A 200 -22.77 -7.17 5.83
CA LEU A 200 -22.87 -8.23 6.85
C LEU A 200 -23.06 -7.66 8.25
N ARG A 201 -22.39 -6.55 8.57
CA ARG A 201 -22.56 -5.83 9.83
C ARG A 201 -24.00 -5.35 10.00
N ASN A 202 -24.58 -4.72 8.98
CA ASN A 202 -25.95 -4.22 9.02
C ASN A 202 -26.95 -5.37 9.19
N GLN A 203 -26.74 -6.49 8.48
CA GLN A 203 -27.55 -7.70 8.65
C GLN A 203 -27.46 -8.25 10.07
N ALA A 204 -26.25 -8.35 10.63
CA ALA A 204 -26.03 -8.85 11.99
C ALA A 204 -26.67 -7.95 13.07
N GLN A 205 -26.65 -6.63 12.88
CA GLN A 205 -27.29 -5.67 13.80
C GLN A 205 -28.83 -5.74 13.72
N GLY A 206 -29.40 -6.01 12.54
CA GLY A 206 -30.86 -6.17 12.38
C GLY A 206 -31.45 -7.33 13.19
N TYR A 207 -30.67 -8.39 13.47
CA TYR A 207 -31.11 -9.51 14.31
C TYR A 207 -31.11 -9.22 15.81
N GLY A 208 -30.48 -8.13 16.26
CA GLY A 208 -30.41 -7.75 17.69
C GLY A 208 -31.40 -6.66 18.12
N GLY A 209 -32.14 -6.06 17.18
CA GLY A 209 -32.96 -4.88 17.41
C GLY A 209 -34.48 -5.07 17.37
N SER A 210 -35.00 -6.25 17.02
CA SER A 210 -36.45 -6.47 16.85
C SER A 210 -37.16 -7.03 18.10
N GLY A 211 -36.60 -6.81 19.30
CA GLY A 211 -37.20 -7.27 20.55
C GLY A 211 -37.06 -6.22 21.64
N ARG A 212 -37.91 -5.19 21.60
CA ARG A 212 -38.32 -4.32 22.72
C ARG A 212 -39.31 -3.25 22.23
N GLU A 213 -40.57 -3.66 22.09
CA GLU A 213 -41.76 -2.86 22.46
C GLU A 213 -42.73 -3.80 23.18
#